data_AF-A0A955P150-F1
#
_entry.id   AF-A0A955P150-F1
#
_cell.length_a   1.000
_cell.length_b   1.000
_cell.length_c   1.000
_cell.angle_alpha   90.00
_cell.angle_beta   90.00
_cell.angle_gamma   90.00
#
_symmetry.space_group_name_H-M   'P 1'
#
loop_
_entity.id
_entity.type
_entity.pdbx_description
1 polymer ?
#
loop_
_entity_poly.entity_id
_entity_poly.type
_entity_poly.pdbx_seq_one_letter_code
_entity_poly.pdbx_strand_id
1 'polypeptide(L)'
;MPIIQKLFRLIPILLLLTSMQCIAERPNILLIVSDDQGYNDLGLINDEILTPNLDRLAKEGTRLTSFYVSWPACTPSRGSLLTGRYPQRNGIYDMIRNEAPDYGHKYTSEEYAVTWERIGGMDIREVLLPNVLGEVGYRSGIFGKWDLGMHKRFLPTSRGFDEFYGFVNTGIDYYTHQRYGVPSMYRNETPTTEDKGTYATYLFEREALRFLDKHDGEEPFFLYVPFNAPHSSSALDPKLRGTVQAPEKYQEMYPPVEEEFREGSRYGEPAMVPTKEKRYRDYRAAVTCMDDSIGKMLDVLDKRGWADNTIVIFFSDNGGSGAASNNQIGGPTLLDRNVISGNGTGIWDASGDGTRIEGNLIGTNLAGASGIGNQSHGVYSTASTSIGGATSAPGSPPGNVISGNGMIGVFVRNGLVVTVEGNIIGLAANGVDPIGNGRDGVEAQSRFTDFYGTEGTPVRVGGGSPQQRNVISGNAWNGLRVTAADQPG
;
A
#
# COMPACT_ATOMS: atom_id res chain seq x y z
N MET A 1 58.57 40.46 -39.90
CA MET A 1 57.23 40.98 -39.57
C MET A 1 56.00 40.22 -40.11
N PRO A 2 56.06 39.00 -40.73
CA PRO A 2 54.83 38.33 -41.21
C PRO A 2 54.30 37.20 -40.29
N ILE A 3 55.07 36.77 -39.26
CA ILE A 3 54.69 35.62 -38.41
C ILE A 3 53.71 36.05 -37.30
N ILE A 4 53.87 37.26 -36.76
CA ILE A 4 53.02 37.80 -35.68
C ILE A 4 51.58 38.06 -36.16
N GLN A 5 51.36 38.38 -37.44
CA GLN A 5 50.01 38.58 -38.00
C GLN A 5 49.23 37.27 -38.23
N LYS A 6 49.91 36.11 -38.35
CA LYS A 6 49.23 34.81 -38.48
C LYS A 6 48.73 34.27 -37.14
N LEU A 7 49.45 34.55 -36.04
CA LEU A 7 49.01 34.16 -34.69
C LEU A 7 47.73 34.89 -34.24
N PHE A 8 47.53 36.14 -34.64
CA PHE A 8 46.32 36.90 -34.32
C PHE A 8 45.04 36.45 -35.06
N ARG A 9 45.15 35.61 -36.11
CA ARG A 9 43.98 35.04 -36.80
C ARG A 9 43.54 33.67 -36.26
N LEU A 10 44.36 33.00 -35.46
CA LEU A 10 44.05 31.69 -34.87
C LEU A 10 43.43 31.79 -33.47
N ILE A 11 43.66 32.90 -32.76
CA ILE A 11 43.13 33.14 -31.41
C ILE A 11 41.59 33.23 -31.35
N PRO A 12 40.88 33.88 -32.31
CA PRO A 12 39.41 33.90 -32.30
C PRO A 12 38.80 32.52 -32.56
N ILE A 13 39.45 31.70 -33.39
CA ILE A 13 38.97 30.35 -33.75
C ILE A 13 39.19 29.37 -32.58
N LEU A 14 40.29 29.53 -31.83
CA LEU A 14 40.56 28.72 -30.63
C LEU A 14 39.67 29.11 -29.43
N LEU A 15 39.25 30.37 -29.33
CA LEU A 15 38.30 30.86 -28.32
C LEU A 15 36.84 30.50 -28.66
N LEU A 16 36.49 30.28 -29.94
CA LEU A 16 35.18 29.77 -30.36
C LEU A 16 35.03 28.25 -30.14
N LEU A 17 36.14 27.51 -30.03
CA LEU A 17 36.14 26.06 -29.80
C LEU A 17 36.18 25.66 -28.31
N THR A 18 36.29 26.62 -27.39
CA THR A 18 36.45 26.36 -25.94
C THR A 18 35.22 26.72 -25.09
N SER A 19 34.09 27.04 -25.72
CA SER A 19 32.81 27.25 -25.04
C SER A 19 31.69 26.36 -25.59
N MET A 20 31.99 25.12 -25.96
CA MET A 20 30.98 24.07 -25.79
C MET A 20 30.96 23.73 -24.30
N GLN A 21 30.34 24.60 -23.51
CA GLN A 21 29.71 24.12 -22.29
C GLN A 21 28.81 22.98 -22.75
N CYS A 22 29.09 21.74 -22.34
CA CYS A 22 28.05 20.74 -22.27
C CYS A 22 26.96 21.36 -21.41
N ILE A 23 25.94 21.94 -22.04
CA ILE A 23 24.64 22.09 -21.38
C ILE A 23 24.32 20.67 -20.99
N ALA A 24 24.38 20.37 -19.70
CA ALA A 24 23.90 19.09 -19.21
C ALA A 24 22.46 18.99 -19.73
N GLU A 25 22.21 18.00 -20.58
CA GLU A 25 20.87 17.77 -21.12
C GLU A 25 19.92 17.64 -19.94
N ARG A 26 18.80 18.37 -20.00
CA ARG A 26 17.80 18.26 -18.95
C ARG A 26 17.23 16.85 -19.03
N PRO A 27 17.18 16.10 -17.92
CA PRO A 27 16.69 14.75 -17.97
C PRO A 27 15.18 14.74 -18.18
N ASN A 28 14.70 13.75 -18.90
CA ASN A 28 13.29 13.42 -18.89
C ASN A 28 12.87 12.94 -17.50
N ILE A 29 11.59 13.05 -17.16
CA ILE A 29 11.05 12.61 -15.88
C ILE A 29 9.84 11.71 -16.15
N LEU A 30 9.92 10.46 -15.72
CA LEU A 30 8.81 9.51 -15.65
C LEU A 30 8.44 9.29 -14.18
N LEU A 31 7.31 9.86 -13.78
CA LEU A 31 6.76 9.75 -12.43
C LEU A 31 5.58 8.78 -12.43
N ILE A 32 5.72 7.64 -11.79
CA ILE A 32 4.69 6.61 -11.70
C ILE A 32 4.17 6.56 -10.26
N VAL A 33 2.85 6.64 -10.11
CA VAL A 33 2.19 6.57 -8.80
C VAL A 33 1.09 5.52 -8.84
N SER A 34 1.19 4.52 -7.96
CA SER A 34 0.11 3.56 -7.69
C SER A 34 -0.91 4.13 -6.70
N ASP A 35 -2.09 3.53 -6.63
CA ASP A 35 -3.21 3.97 -5.79
C ASP A 35 -3.59 2.86 -4.80
N ASP A 36 -3.44 3.12 -3.50
CA ASP A 36 -3.65 2.14 -2.44
C ASP A 36 -2.72 0.89 -2.51
N GLN A 37 -1.45 1.04 -2.86
CA GLN A 37 -0.45 -0.04 -2.81
C GLN A 37 0.37 0.01 -1.51
N GLY A 38 0.42 -1.09 -0.77
CA GLY A 38 1.16 -1.22 0.48
C GLY A 38 2.65 -1.49 0.31
N TYR A 39 3.40 -1.33 1.39
CA TYR A 39 4.86 -1.54 1.42
C TYR A 39 5.27 -2.99 1.07
N ASN A 40 4.45 -3.98 1.45
CA ASN A 40 4.69 -5.40 1.20
C ASN A 40 4.12 -5.90 -0.15
N ASP A 41 3.66 -5.00 -1.02
CA ASP A 41 3.02 -5.38 -2.29
C ASP A 41 4.00 -5.29 -3.47
N LEU A 42 5.23 -5.76 -3.27
CA LEU A 42 6.29 -5.86 -4.27
C LEU A 42 6.92 -7.25 -4.22
N GLY A 43 7.18 -7.87 -5.37
CA GLY A 43 7.76 -9.21 -5.53
C GLY A 43 9.12 -9.37 -4.84
N LEU A 44 9.94 -8.31 -4.87
CA LEU A 44 11.21 -8.25 -4.14
C LEU A 44 11.09 -8.27 -2.60
N ILE A 45 9.87 -8.12 -2.05
CA ILE A 45 9.56 -8.13 -0.60
C ILE A 45 8.63 -9.29 -0.24
N ASN A 46 7.70 -9.63 -1.12
CA ASN A 46 6.64 -10.62 -0.92
C ASN A 46 6.57 -11.52 -2.16
N ASP A 47 6.90 -12.80 -2.01
CA ASP A 47 6.91 -13.77 -3.11
C ASP A 47 5.52 -14.17 -3.60
N GLU A 48 4.46 -13.75 -2.89
CA GLU A 48 3.08 -13.98 -3.30
C GLU A 48 2.59 -13.00 -4.37
N ILE A 49 3.35 -11.96 -4.73
CA ILE A 49 2.97 -10.95 -5.73
C ILE A 49 4.04 -10.82 -6.83
N LEU A 50 3.61 -10.75 -8.08
CA LEU A 50 4.50 -10.72 -9.23
C LEU A 50 4.70 -9.30 -9.74
N THR A 51 5.90 -8.74 -9.51
CA THR A 51 6.29 -7.41 -10.01
C THR A 51 7.69 -7.39 -10.64
N PRO A 52 7.97 -8.21 -11.65
CA PRO A 52 9.32 -8.35 -12.21
C PRO A 52 9.92 -7.04 -12.74
N ASN A 53 9.09 -6.09 -13.23
CA ASN A 53 9.60 -4.83 -13.76
C ASN A 53 9.94 -3.81 -12.66
N LEU A 54 9.13 -3.73 -11.60
CA LEU A 54 9.45 -2.95 -10.41
C LEU A 54 10.64 -3.55 -9.65
N ASP A 55 10.74 -4.87 -9.60
CA ASP A 55 11.90 -5.57 -9.04
C ASP A 55 13.17 -5.24 -9.84
N ARG A 56 13.08 -5.20 -11.18
CA ARG A 56 14.15 -4.73 -12.08
C ARG A 56 14.51 -3.29 -11.77
N LEU A 57 13.53 -2.38 -11.72
CA LEU A 57 13.73 -0.96 -11.43
C LEU A 57 14.44 -0.75 -10.08
N ALA A 58 14.06 -1.52 -9.05
CA ALA A 58 14.70 -1.47 -7.74
C ALA A 58 16.14 -2.02 -7.74
N LYS A 59 16.41 -3.04 -8.57
CA LYS A 59 17.73 -3.66 -8.72
C LYS A 59 18.70 -2.78 -9.50
N GLU A 60 18.20 -2.08 -10.51
CA GLU A 60 18.99 -1.21 -11.40
C GLU A 60 19.08 0.24 -10.87
N GLY A 61 18.20 0.61 -9.93
CA GLY A 61 18.11 1.95 -9.34
C GLY A 61 18.40 2.01 -7.84
N THR A 62 17.72 2.93 -7.16
CA THR A 62 17.81 3.13 -5.71
C THR A 62 16.47 2.84 -5.05
N ARG A 63 16.47 1.95 -4.06
CA ARG A 63 15.28 1.64 -3.24
C ARG A 63 15.31 2.42 -1.93
N LEU A 64 14.26 3.19 -1.67
CA LEU A 64 14.07 3.90 -0.41
C LEU A 64 13.26 3.03 0.58
N THR A 65 13.90 2.54 1.64
CA THR A 65 13.25 1.69 2.66
C THR A 65 12.54 2.49 3.77
N SER A 66 12.65 3.82 3.73
CA SER A 66 12.02 4.73 4.68
C SER A 66 11.54 5.98 3.94
N PHE A 67 10.62 5.77 3.00
CA PHE A 67 9.95 6.81 2.22
C PHE A 67 8.52 7.00 2.76
N TYR A 68 8.07 8.25 2.82
CA TYR A 68 6.77 8.60 3.40
C TYR A 68 6.02 9.56 2.50
N VAL A 69 4.71 9.36 2.45
CA VAL A 69 3.75 10.33 1.94
C VAL A 69 3.21 11.19 3.08
N SER A 70 2.74 12.38 2.75
CA SER A 70 2.30 13.36 3.76
C SER A 70 0.91 13.12 4.33
N TRP A 71 0.15 12.16 3.77
CA TRP A 71 -1.22 11.86 4.19
C TRP A 71 -1.61 10.40 3.91
N PRO A 72 -2.45 9.76 4.74
CA PRO A 72 -2.86 8.37 4.56
C PRO A 72 -4.05 8.19 3.59
N ALA A 73 -4.25 9.10 2.62
CA ALA A 73 -5.32 9.01 1.61
C ALA A 73 -4.94 9.74 0.31
N CYS A 74 -5.56 9.32 -0.79
CA CYS A 74 -5.20 9.70 -2.16
C CYS A 74 -5.22 11.22 -2.41
N THR A 75 -6.36 11.89 -2.27
CA THR A 75 -6.53 13.31 -2.64
C THR A 75 -5.50 14.22 -1.96
N PRO A 76 -5.32 14.18 -0.61
CA PRO A 76 -4.34 15.05 0.05
C PRO A 76 -2.89 14.69 -0.26
N SER A 77 -2.59 13.40 -0.44
CA SER A 77 -1.25 12.94 -0.79
C SER A 77 -0.84 13.43 -2.19
N ARG A 78 -1.73 13.28 -3.18
CA ARG A 78 -1.54 13.77 -4.56
C ARG A 78 -1.43 15.29 -4.62
N GLY A 79 -2.23 16.01 -3.84
CA GLY A 79 -2.12 17.46 -3.69
C GLY A 79 -0.74 17.87 -3.18
N SER A 80 -0.21 17.11 -2.21
CA SER A 80 1.11 17.38 -1.63
C SER A 80 2.27 17.02 -2.56
N LEU A 81 2.13 15.92 -3.31
CA LEU A 81 3.07 15.54 -4.37
C LEU A 81 3.26 16.65 -5.38
N LEU A 82 2.16 17.18 -5.93
CA LEU A 82 2.21 18.13 -7.03
C LEU A 82 2.56 19.55 -6.59
N THR A 83 2.40 19.88 -5.31
CA THR A 83 2.71 21.22 -4.76
C THR A 83 4.03 21.26 -3.97
N GLY A 84 4.57 20.10 -3.56
CA GLY A 84 5.67 20.02 -2.59
C GLY A 84 5.30 20.55 -1.21
N ARG A 85 4.00 20.67 -0.89
CA ARG A 85 3.49 21.30 0.34
C ARG A 85 2.53 20.37 1.07
N TYR A 86 2.63 20.33 2.39
CA TYR A 86 1.69 19.57 3.22
C TYR A 86 0.22 19.94 2.95
N PRO A 87 -0.74 19.01 3.16
CA PRO A 87 -2.17 19.24 2.99
C PRO A 87 -2.69 20.52 3.65
N GLN A 88 -2.17 20.82 4.84
CA GLN A 88 -2.55 22.01 5.62
C GLN A 88 -2.12 23.34 4.99
N ARG A 89 -1.23 23.29 4.00
CA ARG A 89 -0.73 24.46 3.28
C ARG A 89 -1.34 24.60 1.89
N ASN A 90 -1.67 23.48 1.24
CA ASN A 90 -2.26 23.47 -0.11
C ASN A 90 -3.80 23.43 -0.11
N GLY A 91 -4.43 23.19 1.05
CA GLY A 91 -5.87 23.29 1.24
C GLY A 91 -6.66 21.99 1.01
N ILE A 92 -5.99 20.88 0.63
CA ILE A 92 -6.63 19.57 0.45
C ILE A 92 -6.57 18.78 1.76
N TYR A 93 -7.39 19.15 2.76
CA TYR A 93 -7.36 18.53 4.09
C TYR A 93 -7.98 17.13 4.15
N ASP A 94 -8.83 16.78 3.18
CA ASP A 94 -9.55 15.52 3.11
C ASP A 94 -9.86 15.16 1.65
N MET A 95 -10.40 13.97 1.42
CA MET A 95 -10.82 13.50 0.11
C MET A 95 -11.97 14.34 -0.46
N ILE A 96 -11.88 14.65 -1.77
CA ILE A 96 -12.97 15.28 -2.51
C ILE A 96 -13.92 14.17 -2.96
N ARG A 97 -14.74 13.66 -2.03
CA ARG A 97 -15.62 12.50 -2.25
C ARG A 97 -17.03 12.67 -1.71
N ASN A 98 -17.90 11.76 -2.13
CA ASN A 98 -19.25 11.56 -1.60
C ASN A 98 -19.31 10.32 -0.71
N GLU A 99 -20.02 10.41 0.42
CA GLU A 99 -20.16 9.32 1.39
C GLU A 99 -21.45 8.50 1.23
N ALA A 100 -22.54 9.09 0.73
CA ALA A 100 -23.81 8.38 0.57
C ALA A 100 -23.71 7.07 -0.26
N PRO A 101 -22.85 6.96 -1.29
CA PRO A 101 -22.64 5.71 -2.02
C PRO A 101 -22.10 4.56 -1.16
N ASP A 102 -21.42 4.84 -0.03
CA ASP A 102 -21.00 3.81 0.93
C ASP A 102 -22.21 3.14 1.60
N TYR A 103 -23.39 3.76 1.50
CA TYR A 103 -24.69 3.26 1.95
C TYR A 103 -25.62 2.87 0.79
N GLY A 104 -25.06 2.64 -0.41
CA GLY A 104 -25.80 2.14 -1.57
C GLY A 104 -26.59 3.21 -2.31
N HIS A 105 -26.46 4.48 -1.93
CA HIS A 105 -27.12 5.57 -2.63
C HIS A 105 -26.51 5.78 -4.02
N LYS A 106 -27.37 5.78 -5.04
CA LYS A 106 -27.01 6.12 -6.41
C LYS A 106 -27.54 7.52 -6.72
N TYR A 107 -26.63 8.47 -6.86
CA TYR A 107 -26.98 9.83 -7.25
C TYR A 107 -27.61 9.89 -8.63
N THR A 108 -28.64 10.72 -8.79
CA THR A 108 -29.05 11.22 -10.11
C THR A 108 -28.01 12.20 -10.66
N SER A 109 -28.09 12.53 -11.95
CA SER A 109 -27.21 13.52 -12.56
C SER A 109 -27.35 14.90 -11.89
N GLU A 110 -28.57 15.27 -11.54
CA GLU A 110 -28.91 16.53 -10.90
C GLU A 110 -28.41 16.60 -9.46
N GLU A 111 -28.56 15.51 -8.69
CA GLU A 111 -28.02 15.42 -7.34
C GLU A 111 -26.49 15.47 -7.36
N TYR A 112 -25.86 14.66 -8.22
CA TYR A 112 -24.41 14.61 -8.34
C TYR A 112 -23.82 15.98 -8.71
N ALA A 113 -24.51 16.75 -9.55
CA ALA A 113 -24.07 18.07 -10.03
C ALA A 113 -23.79 19.09 -8.91
N VAL A 114 -24.41 18.93 -7.74
CA VAL A 114 -24.26 19.84 -6.59
C VAL A 114 -23.49 19.22 -5.42
N THR A 115 -22.99 18.00 -5.57
CA THR A 115 -22.21 17.33 -4.54
C THR A 115 -20.84 17.96 -4.33
N TRP A 116 -20.26 17.78 -3.13
CA TRP A 116 -18.91 18.24 -2.83
C TRP A 116 -17.86 17.65 -3.79
N GLU A 117 -17.99 16.38 -4.13
CA GLU A 117 -17.11 15.72 -5.11
C GLU A 117 -17.11 16.40 -6.49
N ARG A 118 -18.26 16.97 -6.89
CA ARG A 118 -18.40 17.68 -8.16
C ARG A 118 -17.84 19.10 -8.10
N ILE A 119 -18.11 19.83 -7.03
CA ILE A 119 -17.83 21.28 -6.92
C ILE A 119 -16.46 21.59 -6.28
N GLY A 120 -15.94 20.67 -5.48
CA GLY A 120 -14.66 20.77 -4.79
C GLY A 120 -13.47 20.64 -5.71
N GLY A 121 -12.32 21.10 -5.25
CA GLY A 121 -11.06 21.06 -5.99
C GLY A 121 -9.94 21.79 -5.26
N MET A 122 -8.72 21.55 -5.72
CA MET A 122 -7.52 22.20 -5.20
C MET A 122 -7.52 23.70 -5.45
N ASP A 123 -6.99 24.46 -4.50
CA ASP A 123 -6.88 25.91 -4.60
C ASP A 123 -6.09 26.29 -5.87
N ILE A 124 -6.70 27.15 -6.70
CA ILE A 124 -6.11 27.56 -7.98
C ILE A 124 -4.85 28.41 -7.82
N ARG A 125 -4.57 28.92 -6.61
CA ARG A 125 -3.37 29.71 -6.30
C ARG A 125 -2.12 28.86 -6.10
N GLU A 126 -2.27 27.56 -5.87
CA GLU A 126 -1.13 26.65 -5.76
C GLU A 126 -0.42 26.53 -7.11
N VAL A 127 0.91 26.56 -7.10
CA VAL A 127 1.76 26.35 -8.27
C VAL A 127 2.15 24.88 -8.30
N LEU A 128 1.76 24.18 -9.36
CA LEU A 128 2.04 22.75 -9.47
C LEU A 128 3.34 22.48 -10.23
N LEU A 129 3.97 21.35 -9.91
CA LEU A 129 5.17 20.82 -10.57
C LEU A 129 5.19 20.98 -12.11
N PRO A 130 4.14 20.62 -12.89
CA PRO A 130 4.16 20.81 -14.34
C PRO A 130 4.26 22.28 -14.78
N ASN A 131 3.76 23.26 -14.00
CA ASN A 131 3.97 24.68 -14.32
C ASN A 131 5.44 25.06 -14.17
N VAL A 132 6.08 24.60 -13.08
CA VAL A 132 7.49 24.86 -12.80
C VAL A 132 8.38 24.25 -13.89
N LEU A 133 8.07 23.02 -14.31
CA LEU A 133 8.81 22.34 -15.38
C LEU A 133 8.54 22.97 -16.75
N GLY A 134 7.31 23.42 -17.02
CA GLY A 134 6.94 24.12 -18.25
C GLY A 134 7.72 25.42 -18.46
N GLU A 135 8.01 26.18 -17.39
CA GLU A 135 8.85 27.40 -17.45
C GLU A 135 10.26 27.14 -17.98
N VAL A 136 10.76 25.91 -17.86
CA VAL A 136 12.08 25.48 -18.35
C VAL A 136 12.01 24.55 -19.56
N GLY A 137 10.85 24.53 -20.24
CA GLY A 137 10.67 23.90 -21.54
C GLY A 137 10.32 22.41 -21.51
N TYR A 138 9.80 21.89 -20.40
CA TYR A 138 9.27 20.53 -20.38
C TYR A 138 7.90 20.46 -21.02
N ARG A 139 7.70 19.41 -21.83
CA ARG A 139 6.36 19.00 -22.23
C ARG A 139 5.79 17.97 -21.26
N SER A 140 4.58 18.19 -20.77
CA SER A 140 3.99 17.47 -19.65
C SER A 140 2.75 16.67 -20.05
N GLY A 141 2.72 15.38 -19.71
CA GLY A 141 1.56 14.49 -19.88
C GLY A 141 1.14 13.88 -18.55
N ILE A 142 -0.18 13.79 -18.31
CA ILE A 142 -0.75 13.05 -17.19
C ILE A 142 -1.75 12.00 -17.67
N PHE A 143 -1.54 10.74 -17.32
CA PHE A 143 -2.42 9.65 -17.75
C PHE A 143 -2.85 8.77 -16.59
N GLY A 144 -4.10 8.95 -16.14
CA GLY A 144 -4.68 8.21 -15.02
C GLY A 144 -5.53 9.03 -14.04
N LYS A 145 -5.42 8.73 -12.75
CA LYS A 145 -6.16 9.36 -11.64
C LYS A 145 -5.63 10.75 -11.31
N TRP A 146 -6.46 11.78 -11.56
CA TRP A 146 -6.14 13.15 -11.17
C TRP A 146 -6.45 13.46 -9.71
N ASP A 147 -7.71 13.25 -9.31
CA ASP A 147 -8.18 13.36 -7.93
C ASP A 147 -7.94 14.70 -7.21
N LEU A 148 -8.01 15.83 -7.93
CA LEU A 148 -7.85 17.18 -7.36
C LEU A 148 -8.94 18.16 -7.82
N GLY A 149 -10.08 17.64 -8.27
CA GLY A 149 -11.28 18.40 -8.62
C GLY A 149 -11.73 18.21 -10.07
N MET A 150 -13.04 18.35 -10.30
CA MET A 150 -13.69 18.02 -11.58
C MET A 150 -14.11 19.23 -12.42
N HIS A 151 -14.22 20.43 -11.83
CA HIS A 151 -14.53 21.62 -12.61
C HIS A 151 -13.37 21.97 -13.53
N LYS A 152 -13.66 22.57 -14.69
CA LYS A 152 -12.68 22.96 -15.70
C LYS A 152 -11.42 23.59 -15.09
N ARG A 153 -11.58 24.58 -14.20
CA ARG A 153 -10.47 25.27 -13.51
C ARG A 153 -9.55 24.39 -12.66
N PHE A 154 -9.97 23.17 -12.32
CA PHE A 154 -9.22 22.21 -11.53
C PHE A 154 -8.64 21.06 -12.38
N LEU A 155 -9.04 20.93 -13.65
CA LEU A 155 -8.57 19.85 -14.52
C LEU A 155 -7.07 19.97 -14.80
N PRO A 156 -6.35 18.86 -15.06
CA PRO A 156 -4.90 18.89 -15.20
C PRO A 156 -4.39 19.91 -16.23
N THR A 157 -5.08 20.05 -17.37
CA THR A 157 -4.70 21.00 -18.43
C THR A 157 -4.95 22.46 -18.08
N SER A 158 -5.82 22.73 -17.10
CA SER A 158 -5.97 24.06 -16.49
C SER A 158 -4.97 24.31 -15.35
N ARG A 159 -4.14 23.31 -15.02
CA ARG A 159 -3.21 23.32 -13.87
C ARG A 159 -1.76 23.06 -14.27
N GLY A 160 -1.43 23.17 -15.55
CA GLY A 160 -0.04 23.18 -16.08
C GLY A 160 0.36 21.97 -16.93
N PHE A 161 -0.46 20.92 -17.01
CA PHE A 161 -0.19 19.79 -17.92
C PHE A 161 -0.60 20.14 -19.37
N ASP A 162 0.13 19.62 -20.36
CA ASP A 162 -0.18 19.85 -21.77
C ASP A 162 -1.19 18.82 -22.31
N GLU A 163 -1.07 17.56 -21.87
CA GLU A 163 -1.96 16.46 -22.27
C GLU A 163 -2.52 15.73 -21.05
N PHE A 164 -3.82 15.41 -21.11
CA PHE A 164 -4.49 14.59 -20.10
C PHE A 164 -5.42 13.56 -20.73
N TYR A 165 -5.33 12.33 -20.22
CA TYR A 165 -6.37 11.34 -20.39
C TYR A 165 -6.53 10.52 -19.10
N GLY A 166 -7.73 10.42 -18.57
CA GLY A 166 -7.95 9.75 -17.30
C GLY A 166 -9.23 10.16 -16.63
N PHE A 167 -9.33 9.94 -15.32
CA PHE A 167 -10.49 10.32 -14.52
C PHE A 167 -10.09 11.29 -13.41
N VAL A 168 -11.06 12.08 -12.98
CA VAL A 168 -10.83 13.25 -12.11
C VAL A 168 -11.30 13.08 -10.67
N ASN A 169 -11.91 11.93 -10.38
CA ASN A 169 -12.47 11.57 -9.09
C ASN A 169 -11.53 10.67 -8.28
N THR A 170 -11.94 10.33 -7.05
CA THR A 170 -11.19 9.46 -6.14
C THR A 170 -11.16 7.99 -6.57
N GLY A 171 -12.00 7.55 -7.51
CA GLY A 171 -12.00 6.17 -8.00
C GLY A 171 -13.11 5.88 -9.00
N ILE A 172 -12.95 4.80 -9.76
CA ILE A 172 -13.88 4.35 -10.80
C ILE A 172 -14.01 2.82 -10.78
N ASP A 173 -15.00 2.28 -11.48
CA ASP A 173 -14.96 0.91 -11.98
C ASP A 173 -14.00 0.81 -13.17
N TYR A 174 -13.20 -0.26 -13.22
CA TYR A 174 -12.05 -0.36 -14.13
C TYR A 174 -12.43 -0.57 -15.60
N TYR A 175 -13.67 -0.96 -15.91
CA TYR A 175 -14.09 -1.25 -17.28
C TYR A 175 -15.13 -0.25 -17.76
N THR A 176 -16.12 0.05 -16.92
CA THR A 176 -17.16 1.03 -17.26
C THR A 176 -16.68 2.46 -17.13
N HIS A 177 -15.61 2.68 -16.35
CA HIS A 177 -15.06 3.98 -15.98
C HIS A 177 -16.06 4.91 -15.31
N GLN A 178 -17.05 4.30 -14.66
CA GLN A 178 -18.05 5.01 -13.90
C GLN A 178 -17.65 5.10 -12.45
N ARG A 179 -17.95 6.23 -11.84
CA ARG A 179 -17.98 6.39 -10.41
C ARG A 179 -19.42 6.36 -9.94
N TYR A 180 -19.82 5.33 -9.21
CA TYR A 180 -21.20 5.17 -8.71
C TYR A 180 -22.28 5.27 -9.80
N GLY A 181 -21.97 4.84 -11.02
CA GLY A 181 -22.85 4.93 -12.19
C GLY A 181 -22.72 6.20 -13.01
N VAL A 182 -21.89 7.16 -12.61
CA VAL A 182 -21.62 8.41 -13.36
C VAL A 182 -20.33 8.28 -14.17
N PRO A 183 -20.36 8.46 -15.51
CA PRO A 183 -19.15 8.48 -16.33
C PRO A 183 -18.14 9.53 -15.85
N SER A 184 -16.87 9.12 -15.68
CA SER A 184 -15.87 9.97 -15.00
C SER A 184 -14.57 10.18 -15.79
N MET A 185 -14.49 9.67 -17.02
CA MET A 185 -13.31 9.81 -17.89
C MET A 185 -13.32 11.12 -18.67
N TYR A 186 -12.12 11.65 -18.91
CA TYR A 186 -11.85 12.90 -19.61
C TYR A 186 -10.69 12.71 -20.58
N ARG A 187 -10.77 13.42 -21.70
CA ARG A 187 -9.65 13.71 -22.57
C ARG A 187 -9.47 15.23 -22.55
N ASN A 188 -8.38 15.69 -21.96
CA ASN A 188 -8.15 17.09 -21.64
C ASN A 188 -9.36 17.67 -20.87
N GLU A 189 -10.05 18.65 -21.46
CA GLU A 189 -11.18 19.33 -20.81
C GLU A 189 -12.55 18.70 -21.10
N THR A 190 -12.58 17.63 -21.89
CA THR A 190 -13.82 17.05 -22.44
C THR A 190 -14.11 15.69 -21.81
N PRO A 191 -15.27 15.50 -21.16
CA PRO A 191 -15.72 14.18 -20.72
C PRO A 191 -15.84 13.21 -21.90
N THR A 192 -15.49 11.94 -21.69
CA THR A 192 -15.58 10.90 -22.74
C THR A 192 -16.02 9.56 -22.19
N THR A 193 -16.69 8.77 -23.03
CA THR A 193 -17.06 7.37 -22.78
C THR A 193 -16.61 6.44 -23.91
N GLU A 194 -15.77 6.94 -24.82
CA GLU A 194 -15.33 6.23 -26.04
C GLU A 194 -14.71 4.87 -25.72
N ASP A 195 -13.91 4.79 -24.66
CA ASP A 195 -13.15 3.60 -24.28
C ASP A 195 -13.88 2.67 -23.29
N LYS A 196 -15.18 2.91 -23.03
CA LYS A 196 -15.98 2.07 -22.12
C LYS A 196 -15.90 0.60 -22.52
N GLY A 197 -15.59 -0.26 -21.55
CA GLY A 197 -15.42 -1.70 -21.71
C GLY A 197 -13.96 -2.15 -21.81
N THR A 198 -13.02 -1.22 -21.96
CA THR A 198 -11.58 -1.49 -21.89
C THR A 198 -11.08 -1.34 -20.46
N TYR A 199 -10.15 -2.18 -20.02
CA TYR A 199 -9.57 -2.07 -18.67
C TYR A 199 -8.73 -0.79 -18.51
N ALA A 200 -8.98 -0.01 -17.45
CA ALA A 200 -8.42 1.32 -17.23
C ALA A 200 -6.88 1.38 -17.29
N THR A 201 -6.18 0.41 -16.70
CA THR A 201 -4.70 0.34 -16.73
C THR A 201 -4.18 0.28 -18.17
N TYR A 202 -4.85 -0.45 -19.06
CA TYR A 202 -4.44 -0.51 -20.48
C TYR A 202 -4.66 0.82 -21.20
N LEU A 203 -5.64 1.62 -20.77
CA LEU A 203 -5.85 2.94 -21.34
C LEU A 203 -4.74 3.91 -20.91
N PHE A 204 -4.30 3.86 -19.66
CA PHE A 204 -3.22 4.71 -19.18
C PHE A 204 -1.87 4.28 -19.77
N GLU A 205 -1.63 2.97 -19.91
CA GLU A 205 -0.53 2.42 -20.69
C GLU A 205 -0.54 2.98 -22.13
N ARG A 206 -1.66 2.84 -22.83
CA ARG A 206 -1.81 3.29 -24.22
C ARG A 206 -1.47 4.77 -24.37
N GLU A 207 -1.99 5.63 -23.51
CA GLU A 207 -1.78 7.08 -23.64
C GLU A 207 -0.36 7.49 -23.24
N ALA A 208 0.24 6.85 -22.22
CA ALA A 208 1.65 7.06 -21.88
C ALA A 208 2.59 6.64 -23.03
N LEU A 209 2.36 5.48 -23.64
CA LEU A 209 3.13 5.02 -24.80
C LEU A 209 2.93 5.94 -26.02
N ARG A 210 1.71 6.42 -26.26
CA ARG A 210 1.42 7.42 -27.32
C ARG A 210 2.15 8.73 -27.08
N PHE A 211 2.24 9.17 -25.83
CA PHE A 211 2.98 10.39 -25.47
C PHE A 211 4.47 10.22 -25.76
N LEU A 212 5.07 9.10 -25.32
CA LEU A 212 6.48 8.79 -25.60
C LEU A 212 6.77 8.61 -27.10
N ASP A 213 5.85 8.04 -27.86
CA ASP A 213 6.03 7.81 -29.30
C ASP A 213 6.00 9.11 -30.12
N LYS A 214 5.18 10.09 -29.71
CA LYS A 214 5.14 11.43 -30.32
C LYS A 214 6.38 12.28 -29.99
N HIS A 215 7.18 11.85 -29.04
CA HIS A 215 8.34 12.59 -28.57
C HIS A 215 9.55 12.28 -29.48
N ASP A 216 10.19 13.31 -30.02
CA ASP A 216 11.33 13.16 -30.92
C ASP A 216 12.68 13.19 -30.19
N GLY A 217 12.70 13.64 -28.93
CA GLY A 217 13.88 13.71 -28.07
C GLY A 217 14.55 15.09 -28.01
N GLU A 218 14.00 16.11 -28.68
CA GLU A 218 14.58 17.46 -28.71
C GLU A 218 14.24 18.29 -27.46
N GLU A 219 13.02 18.19 -26.95
CA GLU A 219 12.60 18.82 -25.69
C GLU A 219 12.56 17.79 -24.55
N PRO A 220 12.79 18.14 -23.27
CA PRO A 220 12.62 17.20 -22.18
C PRO A 220 11.12 16.96 -21.88
N PHE A 221 10.75 15.77 -21.40
CA PHE A 221 9.37 15.48 -21.01
C PHE A 221 9.18 15.27 -19.50
N PHE A 222 7.98 15.60 -19.01
CA PHE A 222 7.47 15.19 -17.71
C PHE A 222 6.22 14.33 -17.90
N LEU A 223 6.38 13.02 -17.73
CA LEU A 223 5.33 12.04 -17.87
C LEU A 223 4.89 11.58 -16.47
N TYR A 224 3.71 12.00 -16.04
CA TYR A 224 3.09 11.56 -14.79
C TYR A 224 2.03 10.49 -15.08
N VAL A 225 2.24 9.28 -14.57
CA VAL A 225 1.33 8.14 -14.75
C VAL A 225 0.74 7.73 -13.39
N PRO A 226 -0.31 8.42 -12.93
CA PRO A 226 -1.04 8.05 -11.73
C PRO A 226 -2.02 6.90 -12.02
N PHE A 227 -1.58 5.66 -11.90
CA PHE A 227 -2.51 4.53 -11.99
C PHE A 227 -3.58 4.61 -10.90
N ASN A 228 -4.74 4.03 -11.18
CA ASN A 228 -5.74 3.73 -10.16
C ASN A 228 -5.62 2.30 -9.64
N ALA A 229 -4.70 1.50 -10.18
CA ALA A 229 -4.39 0.20 -9.64
C ALA A 229 -3.46 0.36 -8.42
N PRO A 230 -3.63 -0.46 -7.37
CA PRO A 230 -4.68 -1.47 -7.16
C PRO A 230 -5.95 -0.99 -6.41
N HIS A 231 -6.28 0.29 -6.35
CA HIS A 231 -7.46 0.82 -5.63
C HIS A 231 -8.76 0.07 -5.95
N SER A 232 -9.61 -0.10 -4.94
CA SER A 232 -10.90 -0.81 -5.06
C SER A 232 -11.88 -0.17 -6.07
N SER A 233 -12.71 -0.99 -6.70
CA SER A 233 -13.72 -0.53 -7.66
C SER A 233 -14.79 0.35 -7.01
N SER A 234 -15.12 1.45 -7.70
CA SER A 234 -16.23 2.34 -7.32
C SER A 234 -17.59 1.91 -7.88
N ALA A 235 -17.73 0.63 -8.26
CA ALA A 235 -19.00 0.02 -8.61
C ALA A 235 -19.94 -0.08 -7.40
N LEU A 236 -21.25 0.12 -7.63
CA LEU A 236 -22.27 -0.08 -6.59
C LEU A 236 -22.68 -1.55 -6.43
N ASP A 237 -22.38 -2.41 -7.40
CA ASP A 237 -22.66 -3.85 -7.30
C ASP A 237 -21.96 -4.44 -6.07
N PRO A 238 -22.67 -5.07 -5.11
CA PRO A 238 -22.08 -5.69 -3.93
C PRO A 238 -20.95 -6.69 -4.20
N LYS A 239 -20.97 -7.35 -5.38
CA LYS A 239 -19.93 -8.28 -5.84
C LYS A 239 -18.64 -7.59 -6.25
N LEU A 240 -18.71 -6.32 -6.64
CA LEU A 240 -17.58 -5.51 -7.11
C LEU A 240 -17.15 -4.45 -6.09
N ARG A 241 -18.07 -3.96 -5.25
CA ARG A 241 -17.79 -2.92 -4.25
C ARG A 241 -16.75 -3.43 -3.25
N GLY A 242 -15.66 -2.69 -3.10
CA GLY A 242 -14.59 -3.02 -2.17
C GLY A 242 -13.71 -4.19 -2.61
N THR A 243 -13.79 -4.61 -3.88
CA THR A 243 -12.76 -5.45 -4.51
C THR A 243 -12.07 -4.69 -5.62
N VAL A 244 -10.84 -5.09 -5.93
CA VAL A 244 -10.12 -4.66 -7.11
C VAL A 244 -10.64 -5.44 -8.32
N GLN A 245 -10.56 -4.87 -9.51
CA GLN A 245 -10.83 -5.56 -10.77
C GLN A 245 -9.51 -5.76 -11.50
N ALA A 246 -9.32 -6.94 -12.11
CA ALA A 246 -8.13 -7.27 -12.89
C ALA A 246 -8.52 -8.09 -14.14
N PRO A 247 -7.73 -8.02 -15.23
CA PRO A 247 -7.96 -8.86 -16.40
C PRO A 247 -7.70 -10.34 -16.11
N GLU A 248 -8.48 -11.21 -16.73
CA GLU A 248 -8.41 -12.68 -16.57
C GLU A 248 -6.99 -13.24 -16.75
N LYS A 249 -6.28 -12.79 -17.79
CA LYS A 249 -4.86 -13.15 -18.05
C LYS A 249 -3.96 -13.02 -16.83
N TYR A 250 -4.14 -11.97 -16.01
CA TYR A 250 -3.32 -11.77 -14.81
C TYR A 250 -3.89 -12.48 -13.58
N GLN A 251 -5.21 -12.72 -13.53
CA GLN A 251 -5.81 -13.56 -12.49
C GLN A 251 -5.34 -15.00 -12.58
N GLU A 252 -5.19 -15.53 -13.80
CA GLU A 252 -4.69 -16.89 -14.08
C GLU A 252 -3.24 -17.13 -13.65
N MET A 253 -2.47 -16.08 -13.34
CA MET A 253 -1.10 -16.18 -12.83
C MET A 253 -1.05 -16.54 -11.34
N TYR A 254 -2.19 -16.50 -10.64
CA TYR A 254 -2.32 -16.75 -9.21
C TYR A 254 -3.12 -18.04 -8.95
N PRO A 255 -2.99 -18.66 -7.76
CA PRO A 255 -3.78 -19.83 -7.41
C PRO A 255 -5.28 -19.60 -7.60
N PRO A 256 -6.01 -20.61 -8.11
CA PRO A 256 -7.45 -20.51 -8.29
C PRO A 256 -8.14 -20.30 -6.94
N VAL A 257 -9.23 -19.54 -6.97
CA VAL A 257 -10.09 -19.31 -5.80
C VAL A 257 -11.31 -20.21 -5.96
N GLU A 258 -11.48 -21.17 -5.06
CA GLU A 258 -12.58 -22.14 -5.13
C GLU A 258 -13.96 -21.47 -4.99
N GLU A 259 -14.09 -20.59 -4.00
CA GLU A 259 -15.29 -19.81 -3.75
C GLU A 259 -15.01 -18.31 -3.91
N GLU A 260 -15.50 -17.73 -5.00
CA GLU A 260 -15.30 -16.32 -5.31
C GLU A 260 -16.22 -15.38 -4.51
N PHE A 261 -17.38 -15.88 -4.09
CA PHE A 261 -18.40 -15.10 -3.41
C PHE A 261 -18.96 -15.87 -2.22
N ARG A 262 -19.33 -15.13 -1.18
CA ARG A 262 -20.01 -15.65 0.01
C ARG A 262 -21.20 -14.78 0.37
N GLU A 263 -22.12 -15.33 1.16
CA GLU A 263 -23.14 -14.53 1.82
C GLU A 263 -22.47 -13.56 2.82
N GLY A 264 -22.98 -12.34 2.86
CA GLY A 264 -22.55 -11.30 3.77
C GLY A 264 -23.56 -10.18 3.79
N SER A 265 -23.12 -8.96 4.11
CA SER A 265 -23.96 -7.77 4.03
C SER A 265 -23.27 -6.67 3.25
N ARG A 266 -24.06 -5.91 2.48
CA ARG A 266 -23.66 -4.67 1.83
C ARG A 266 -24.80 -3.68 1.93
N TYR A 267 -24.48 -2.42 2.26
CA TYR A 267 -25.47 -1.34 2.39
C TYR A 267 -26.59 -1.62 3.41
N GLY A 268 -26.29 -2.39 4.46
CA GLY A 268 -27.25 -2.75 5.51
C GLY A 268 -28.12 -3.97 5.19
N GLU A 269 -28.01 -4.55 3.99
CA GLU A 269 -28.84 -5.67 3.54
C GLU A 269 -27.99 -6.93 3.29
N PRO A 270 -28.58 -8.14 3.38
CA PRO A 270 -27.92 -9.37 2.96
C PRO A 270 -27.55 -9.32 1.47
N ALA A 271 -26.31 -9.71 1.13
CA ALA A 271 -25.83 -9.70 -0.25
C ALA A 271 -24.71 -10.73 -0.47
N MET A 272 -24.53 -11.14 -1.73
CA MET A 272 -23.31 -11.86 -2.13
C MET A 272 -22.17 -10.86 -2.25
N VAL A 273 -21.10 -11.10 -1.50
CA VAL A 273 -19.90 -10.25 -1.46
C VAL A 273 -18.68 -11.07 -1.84
N PRO A 274 -17.63 -10.44 -2.41
CA PRO A 274 -16.41 -11.18 -2.77
C PRO A 274 -15.79 -11.80 -1.52
N THR A 275 -15.26 -13.02 -1.65
CA THR A 275 -14.47 -13.66 -0.60
C THR A 275 -13.14 -12.92 -0.41
N LYS A 276 -12.44 -13.23 0.68
CA LYS A 276 -11.14 -12.59 0.95
C LYS A 276 -10.11 -13.04 -0.10
N GLU A 277 -10.15 -14.30 -0.44
CA GLU A 277 -9.29 -15.00 -1.39
C GLU A 277 -9.44 -14.39 -2.78
N LYS A 278 -10.69 -14.14 -3.21
CA LYS A 278 -10.97 -13.39 -4.45
C LYS A 278 -10.36 -11.99 -4.41
N ARG A 279 -10.63 -11.21 -3.36
CA ARG A 279 -10.11 -9.83 -3.24
C ARG A 279 -8.58 -9.82 -3.33
N TYR A 280 -7.93 -10.75 -2.65
CA TYR A 280 -6.47 -10.84 -2.61
C TYR A 280 -5.87 -11.29 -3.95
N ARG A 281 -6.48 -12.27 -4.64
CA ARG A 281 -6.08 -12.64 -6.01
C ARG A 281 -6.24 -11.45 -6.95
N ASP A 282 -7.41 -10.81 -6.96
CA ASP A 282 -7.71 -9.72 -7.90
C ASP A 282 -6.83 -8.49 -7.64
N TYR A 283 -6.50 -8.20 -6.38
CA TYR A 283 -5.52 -7.17 -6.00
C TYR A 283 -4.14 -7.44 -6.62
N ARG A 284 -3.58 -8.64 -6.37
CA ARG A 284 -2.26 -9.02 -6.89
C ARG A 284 -2.23 -9.06 -8.42
N ALA A 285 -3.30 -9.53 -9.05
CA ALA A 285 -3.47 -9.52 -10.49
C ALA A 285 -3.48 -8.08 -11.06
N ALA A 286 -4.13 -7.13 -10.39
CA ALA A 286 -4.12 -5.73 -10.80
C ALA A 286 -2.73 -5.10 -10.66
N VAL A 287 -2.00 -5.38 -9.57
CA VAL A 287 -0.61 -4.93 -9.40
C VAL A 287 0.30 -5.54 -10.49
N THR A 288 0.12 -6.82 -10.83
CA THR A 288 0.91 -7.49 -11.90
C THR A 288 0.64 -6.88 -13.27
N CYS A 289 -0.64 -6.54 -13.54
CA CYS A 289 -1.03 -5.86 -14.76
C CYS A 289 -0.38 -4.47 -14.86
N MET A 290 -0.40 -3.71 -13.77
CA MET A 290 0.27 -2.41 -13.69
C MET A 290 1.79 -2.54 -13.86
N ASP A 291 2.43 -3.52 -13.23
CA ASP A 291 3.86 -3.81 -13.40
C ASP A 291 4.22 -4.10 -14.87
N ASP A 292 3.42 -4.90 -15.58
CA ASP A 292 3.62 -5.17 -17.01
C ASP A 292 3.46 -3.89 -17.86
N SER A 293 2.48 -3.03 -17.54
CA SER A 293 2.33 -1.73 -18.19
C SER A 293 3.54 -0.80 -17.95
N ILE A 294 4.08 -0.79 -16.74
CA ILE A 294 5.30 -0.05 -16.39
C ILE A 294 6.49 -0.58 -17.19
N GLY A 295 6.65 -1.91 -17.26
CA GLY A 295 7.69 -2.57 -18.05
C GLY A 295 7.73 -2.08 -19.50
N LYS A 296 6.57 -1.93 -20.14
CA LYS A 296 6.48 -1.41 -21.53
C LYS A 296 6.95 0.04 -21.65
N MET A 297 6.73 0.88 -20.64
CA MET A 297 7.24 2.25 -20.64
C MET A 297 8.76 2.26 -20.50
N LEU A 298 9.31 1.46 -19.59
CA LEU A 298 10.76 1.31 -19.41
C LEU A 298 11.42 0.77 -20.68
N ASP A 299 10.81 -0.22 -21.33
CA ASP A 299 11.25 -0.76 -22.61
C ASP A 299 11.35 0.30 -23.71
N VAL A 300 10.44 1.28 -23.74
CA VAL A 300 10.52 2.38 -24.70
C VAL A 300 11.73 3.27 -24.40
N LEU A 301 12.01 3.57 -23.14
CA LEU A 301 13.19 4.34 -22.75
C LEU A 301 14.48 3.62 -23.16
N ASP A 302 14.54 2.30 -22.91
CA ASP A 302 15.67 1.46 -23.28
C ASP A 302 15.85 1.41 -24.82
N LYS A 303 14.76 1.16 -25.57
CA LYS A 303 14.80 1.07 -27.05
C LYS A 303 15.14 2.39 -27.74
N ARG A 304 14.75 3.52 -27.14
CA ARG A 304 15.04 4.86 -27.68
C ARG A 304 16.41 5.39 -27.25
N GLY A 305 17.12 4.69 -26.36
CA GLY A 305 18.37 5.16 -25.79
C GLY A 305 18.20 6.35 -24.83
N TRP A 306 17.01 6.50 -24.25
CA TRP A 306 16.68 7.59 -23.32
C TRP A 306 16.88 7.22 -21.85
N ALA A 307 17.15 5.95 -21.54
CA ALA A 307 17.27 5.46 -20.17
C ALA A 307 18.29 6.26 -19.35
N ASP A 308 19.48 6.51 -19.89
CA ASP A 308 20.55 7.26 -19.20
C ASP A 308 20.22 8.75 -18.95
N ASN A 309 19.25 9.30 -19.71
CA ASN A 309 18.79 10.68 -19.58
C ASN A 309 17.33 10.76 -19.09
N THR A 310 16.83 9.75 -18.38
CA THR A 310 15.47 9.76 -17.81
C THR A 310 15.49 9.40 -16.33
N ILE A 311 14.95 10.27 -15.49
CA ILE A 311 14.67 9.99 -14.09
C ILE A 311 13.34 9.24 -14.01
N VAL A 312 13.38 7.99 -13.56
CA VAL A 312 12.18 7.18 -13.32
C VAL A 312 11.94 7.06 -11.81
N ILE A 313 10.73 7.39 -11.36
CA ILE A 313 10.32 7.33 -9.95
C ILE A 313 9.04 6.50 -9.84
N PHE A 314 9.00 5.56 -8.90
CA PHE A 314 7.81 4.80 -8.53
C PHE A 314 7.56 4.88 -7.02
N PHE A 315 6.32 5.16 -6.62
CA PHE A 315 5.82 5.02 -5.24
C PHE A 315 4.28 4.96 -5.21
N SER A 316 3.70 4.72 -4.03
CA SER A 316 2.23 4.72 -3.81
C SER A 316 1.77 6.00 -3.12
N ASP A 317 0.59 6.52 -3.47
CA ASP A 317 0.04 7.72 -2.85
C ASP A 317 -0.36 7.53 -1.37
N ASN A 318 -0.69 6.31 -0.95
CA ASN A 318 -0.87 5.90 0.45
C ASN A 318 -0.67 4.39 0.61
N GLY A 319 -0.95 3.85 1.81
CA GLY A 319 -0.85 2.42 2.11
C GLY A 319 -1.96 1.58 1.45
N GLY A 320 -1.80 0.26 1.53
CA GLY A 320 -2.68 -0.75 0.93
C GLY A 320 -4.15 -0.65 1.32
N SER A 321 -5.08 -0.80 0.36
CA SER A 321 -6.53 -0.86 0.65
C SER A 321 -6.92 -2.24 1.23
N GLY A 322 -6.78 -2.39 2.53
CA GLY A 322 -7.16 -3.58 3.28
C GLY A 322 -7.01 -3.36 4.78
N ALA A 323 -7.73 -4.13 5.60
CA ALA A 323 -7.37 -4.22 7.02
C ALA A 323 -5.91 -4.66 7.09
N ALA A 324 -5.09 -4.00 7.93
CA ALA A 324 -3.66 -4.25 8.03
C ALA A 324 -3.38 -5.77 8.12
N SER A 325 -2.74 -6.34 7.11
CA SER A 325 -2.39 -7.78 7.03
C SER A 325 -0.88 -7.92 6.96
N ASN A 326 -0.35 -9.07 7.37
CA ASN A 326 1.10 -9.33 7.40
C ASN A 326 1.91 -8.32 8.24
N ASN A 327 1.31 -7.76 9.30
CA ASN A 327 2.01 -6.82 10.18
C ASN A 327 3.16 -7.51 10.89
N GLN A 328 4.31 -6.83 10.98
CA GLN A 328 5.43 -7.31 11.78
C GLN A 328 5.60 -6.43 13.01
N ILE A 329 5.43 -7.03 14.19
CA ILE A 329 5.68 -6.39 15.48
C ILE A 329 6.93 -7.04 16.04
N GLY A 330 8.03 -6.31 15.98
CA GLY A 330 9.36 -6.78 16.33
C GLY A 330 10.10 -7.36 15.14
N GLY A 331 10.84 -8.46 15.32
CA GLY A 331 11.51 -9.12 14.20
C GLY A 331 12.49 -10.24 14.56
N PRO A 332 13.17 -10.80 13.54
CA PRO A 332 14.02 -11.98 13.68
C PRO A 332 15.39 -11.67 14.30
N THR A 333 15.70 -10.41 14.58
CA THR A 333 16.97 -10.02 15.21
C THR A 333 16.73 -9.29 16.54
N LEU A 334 17.78 -9.20 17.37
CA LEU A 334 17.70 -8.44 18.62
C LEU A 334 17.54 -6.93 18.39
N LEU A 335 17.93 -6.42 17.21
CA LEU A 335 17.79 -5.00 16.88
C LEU A 335 16.33 -4.61 16.60
N ASP A 336 15.51 -5.59 16.21
CA ASP A 336 14.09 -5.36 15.91
C ASP A 336 13.21 -5.39 17.18
N ARG A 337 13.79 -5.73 18.35
CA ARG A 337 13.08 -5.97 19.60
C ARG A 337 12.38 -4.73 20.13
N ASN A 338 11.06 -4.82 20.29
CA ASN A 338 10.29 -3.82 21.03
C ASN A 338 10.19 -4.16 22.52
N VAL A 339 9.97 -3.14 23.34
CA VAL A 339 9.53 -3.27 24.74
C VAL A 339 8.11 -2.72 24.85
N ILE A 340 7.14 -3.58 25.18
CA ILE A 340 5.71 -3.29 25.14
C ILE A 340 5.10 -3.56 26.52
N SER A 341 5.07 -2.51 27.35
CA SER A 341 4.86 -2.61 28.80
C SER A 341 4.10 -1.40 29.34
N GLY A 342 3.37 -1.57 30.46
CA GLY A 342 2.63 -0.50 31.13
C GLY A 342 1.33 -0.04 30.45
N ASN A 343 0.84 -0.77 29.44
CA ASN A 343 -0.39 -0.43 28.70
C ASN A 343 -1.63 -1.11 29.29
N GLY A 344 -2.81 -0.84 28.73
CA GLY A 344 -4.03 -1.60 29.02
C GLY A 344 -3.88 -3.08 28.60
N THR A 345 -3.67 -3.32 27.31
CA THR A 345 -3.23 -4.60 26.74
C THR A 345 -1.94 -4.32 25.98
N GLY A 346 -0.96 -5.23 26.02
CA GLY A 346 0.33 -5.03 25.34
C GLY A 346 0.15 -4.96 23.82
N ILE A 347 -0.31 -6.04 23.22
CA ILE A 347 -0.65 -6.11 21.80
C ILE A 347 -2.11 -6.56 21.68
N TRP A 348 -2.92 -5.74 21.00
CA TRP A 348 -4.28 -6.10 20.62
C TRP A 348 -4.30 -6.33 19.11
N ASP A 349 -4.33 -7.59 18.67
CA ASP A 349 -4.44 -7.96 17.27
C ASP A 349 -5.89 -8.30 16.91
N ALA A 350 -6.56 -7.32 16.31
CA ALA A 350 -7.87 -7.47 15.70
C ALA A 350 -7.86 -7.12 14.19
N SER A 351 -6.66 -6.88 13.64
CA SER A 351 -6.41 -6.58 12.22
C SER A 351 -6.15 -7.86 11.43
N GLY A 352 -6.17 -7.79 10.09
CA GLY A 352 -6.25 -8.95 9.19
C GLY A 352 -5.11 -9.96 9.26
N ASP A 353 -5.29 -11.08 8.56
CA ASP A 353 -4.44 -12.27 8.64
C ASP A 353 -2.94 -12.02 8.43
N GLY A 354 -2.12 -12.81 9.13
CA GLY A 354 -0.69 -12.94 8.87
C GLY A 354 0.21 -12.10 9.79
N THR A 355 -0.33 -11.50 10.85
CA THR A 355 0.48 -10.74 11.82
C THR A 355 1.57 -11.63 12.44
N ARG A 356 2.82 -11.15 12.45
CA ARG A 356 3.96 -11.79 13.10
C ARG A 356 4.41 -10.94 14.29
N ILE A 357 4.35 -11.51 15.48
CA ILE A 357 4.83 -10.90 16.73
C ILE A 357 6.11 -11.64 17.11
N GLU A 358 7.26 -11.03 16.89
CA GLU A 358 8.56 -11.72 16.98
C GLU A 358 9.58 -10.92 17.79
N GLY A 359 10.35 -11.59 18.64
CA GLY A 359 11.54 -11.00 19.25
C GLY A 359 11.28 -9.91 20.29
N ASN A 360 10.05 -9.73 20.78
CA ASN A 360 9.68 -8.63 21.68
C ASN A 360 9.83 -8.97 23.18
N LEU A 361 9.90 -7.92 24.01
CA LEU A 361 9.71 -7.97 25.46
C LEU A 361 8.34 -7.37 25.80
N ILE A 362 7.42 -8.16 26.32
CA ILE A 362 6.02 -7.77 26.54
C ILE A 362 5.68 -7.91 28.03
N GLY A 363 5.37 -6.80 28.68
CA GLY A 363 5.05 -6.72 30.12
C GLY A 363 6.27 -6.71 31.05
N THR A 364 7.47 -6.57 30.51
CA THR A 364 8.74 -6.50 31.26
C THR A 364 9.49 -5.19 31.02
N ASN A 365 10.50 -4.90 31.82
CA ASN A 365 11.43 -3.80 31.56
C ASN A 365 12.34 -4.06 30.35
N LEU A 366 13.15 -3.08 29.97
CA LEU A 366 14.07 -3.16 28.82
C LEU A 366 15.04 -4.35 28.88
N ALA A 367 15.40 -4.81 30.09
CA ALA A 367 16.27 -5.96 30.28
C ALA A 367 15.52 -7.31 30.26
N GLY A 368 14.18 -7.30 30.27
CA GLY A 368 13.36 -8.48 30.47
C GLY A 368 13.49 -9.12 31.86
N ALA A 369 14.05 -8.40 32.84
CA ALA A 369 14.44 -8.92 34.15
C ALA A 369 13.44 -8.58 35.27
N SER A 370 12.50 -7.67 35.02
CA SER A 370 11.47 -7.30 36.00
C SER A 370 10.16 -6.94 35.30
N GLY A 371 9.04 -7.21 35.97
CA GLY A 371 7.70 -6.92 35.44
C GLY A 371 7.39 -5.43 35.42
N ILE A 372 6.91 -4.94 34.28
CA ILE A 372 6.24 -3.64 34.11
C ILE A 372 4.94 -3.96 33.36
N GLY A 373 4.12 -4.80 33.99
CA GLY A 373 2.99 -5.46 33.34
C GLY A 373 2.05 -4.53 32.59
N ASN A 374 1.50 -5.01 31.48
CA ASN A 374 0.26 -4.45 30.96
C ASN A 374 -0.90 -4.79 31.92
N GLN A 375 -1.92 -3.95 32.02
CA GLN A 375 -3.02 -4.12 33.00
C GLN A 375 -3.84 -5.39 32.76
N SER A 376 -4.00 -5.78 31.50
CA SER A 376 -4.75 -6.94 31.04
C SER A 376 -3.79 -7.96 30.41
N HIS A 377 -3.90 -8.24 29.11
CA HIS A 377 -3.14 -9.28 28.43
C HIS A 377 -1.80 -8.78 27.89
N GLY A 378 -0.82 -9.69 27.77
CA GLY A 378 0.40 -9.40 27.02
C GLY A 378 0.10 -9.30 25.52
N VAL A 379 -0.48 -10.37 24.96
CA VAL A 379 -1.00 -10.42 23.60
C VAL A 379 -2.46 -10.88 23.66
N TYR A 380 -3.35 -10.14 23.01
CA TYR A 380 -4.74 -10.51 22.76
C TYR A 380 -4.94 -10.59 21.26
N SER A 381 -5.25 -11.77 20.72
CA SER A 381 -5.48 -11.95 19.28
C SER A 381 -6.85 -12.55 18.97
N THR A 382 -7.50 -11.99 17.96
CA THR A 382 -8.71 -12.52 17.32
C THR A 382 -8.52 -12.81 15.83
N ALA A 383 -7.28 -12.79 15.34
CA ALA A 383 -6.94 -12.93 13.92
C ALA A 383 -5.87 -14.00 13.69
N SER A 384 -5.54 -14.32 12.43
CA SER A 384 -4.42 -15.23 12.13
C SER A 384 -3.09 -14.58 12.52
N THR A 385 -2.42 -15.11 13.54
CA THR A 385 -1.21 -14.51 14.12
C THR A 385 -0.14 -15.57 14.38
N SER A 386 1.11 -15.31 14.00
CA SER A 386 2.28 -16.03 14.49
C SER A 386 2.90 -15.29 15.66
N ILE A 387 2.96 -15.93 16.83
CA ILE A 387 3.53 -15.38 18.06
C ILE A 387 4.82 -16.15 18.33
N GLY A 388 5.94 -15.52 17.99
CA GLY A 388 7.27 -16.10 18.02
C GLY A 388 7.63 -16.84 16.73
N GLY A 389 8.41 -17.92 16.85
CA GLY A 389 8.86 -18.73 15.72
C GLY A 389 9.91 -19.77 16.15
N ALA A 390 10.55 -20.44 15.19
CA ALA A 390 11.63 -21.38 15.49
C ALA A 390 12.89 -20.62 15.94
N THR A 391 13.39 -20.92 17.14
CA THR A 391 14.50 -20.23 17.78
C THR A 391 15.64 -21.19 18.13
N SER A 392 16.87 -20.68 18.25
CA SER A 392 17.98 -21.50 18.78
C SER A 392 17.81 -21.80 20.28
N ALA A 393 17.20 -20.87 21.01
CA ALA A 393 16.79 -21.00 22.40
C ALA A 393 15.48 -20.20 22.65
N PRO A 394 14.56 -20.68 23.50
CA PRO A 394 13.33 -19.94 23.81
C PRO A 394 13.61 -18.49 24.24
N GLY A 395 12.82 -17.54 23.73
CA GLY A 395 12.97 -16.11 24.02
C GLY A 395 14.10 -15.39 23.27
N SER A 396 14.96 -16.13 22.54
CA SER A 396 15.83 -15.55 21.52
C SER A 396 15.02 -15.28 20.25
N PRO A 397 15.35 -14.24 19.47
CA PRO A 397 14.63 -13.95 18.22
C PRO A 397 14.56 -15.18 17.30
N PRO A 398 13.41 -15.42 16.62
CA PRO A 398 12.18 -14.62 16.61
C PRO A 398 11.25 -14.79 17.83
N GLY A 399 11.64 -15.49 18.91
CA GLY A 399 10.82 -15.71 20.11
C GLY A 399 10.66 -14.49 21.02
N ASN A 400 9.49 -14.37 21.66
CA ASN A 400 9.16 -13.28 22.58
C ASN A 400 9.37 -13.66 24.06
N VAL A 401 9.47 -12.66 24.93
CA VAL A 401 9.31 -12.79 26.39
C VAL A 401 8.01 -12.10 26.79
N ILE A 402 7.02 -12.85 27.29
CA ILE A 402 5.66 -12.37 27.56
C ILE A 402 5.29 -12.65 29.02
N SER A 403 5.54 -11.68 29.88
CA SER A 403 5.61 -11.88 31.32
C SER A 403 5.16 -10.64 32.09
N GLY A 404 4.72 -10.82 33.33
CA GLY A 404 4.35 -9.73 34.24
C GLY A 404 3.02 -9.05 33.96
N ASN A 405 2.23 -9.50 32.98
CA ASN A 405 0.95 -8.88 32.61
C ASN A 405 -0.14 -9.18 33.66
N GLY A 406 -1.10 -8.28 33.86
CA GLY A 406 -2.11 -8.36 34.91
C GLY A 406 -3.15 -9.47 34.73
N MET A 407 -3.32 -9.98 33.51
CA MET A 407 -4.17 -11.13 33.20
C MET A 407 -3.38 -12.23 32.49
N ILE A 408 -3.68 -12.53 31.22
CA ILE A 408 -3.14 -13.69 30.49
C ILE A 408 -1.93 -13.24 29.67
N GLY A 409 -0.88 -14.06 29.60
CA GLY A 409 0.28 -13.79 28.74
C GLY A 409 -0.13 -13.67 27.27
N VAL A 410 -0.65 -14.75 26.70
CA VAL A 410 -1.21 -14.80 25.34
C VAL A 410 -2.64 -15.30 25.38
N PHE A 411 -3.61 -14.45 25.00
CA PHE A 411 -5.01 -14.81 24.89
C PHE A 411 -5.45 -14.83 23.43
N VAL A 412 -5.88 -15.98 22.95
CA VAL A 412 -6.38 -16.18 21.59
C VAL A 412 -7.87 -16.46 21.65
N ARG A 413 -8.68 -15.67 20.93
CA ARG A 413 -10.15 -15.76 20.96
C ARG A 413 -10.75 -15.76 19.56
N ASN A 414 -11.68 -16.69 19.30
CA ASN A 414 -12.40 -16.79 18.02
C ASN A 414 -11.49 -16.87 16.78
N GLY A 415 -10.29 -17.42 16.94
CA GLY A 415 -9.20 -17.23 15.97
C GLY A 415 -9.15 -18.25 14.85
N LEU A 416 -8.80 -17.74 13.67
CA LEU A 416 -8.18 -18.45 12.55
C LEU A 416 -6.84 -19.10 13.00
N VAL A 417 -5.98 -19.54 12.07
CA VAL A 417 -4.71 -20.22 12.40
C VAL A 417 -3.81 -19.32 13.26
N VAL A 418 -3.55 -19.73 14.51
CA VAL A 418 -2.61 -19.06 15.43
C VAL A 418 -1.54 -20.04 15.87
N THR A 419 -0.28 -19.64 15.72
CA THR A 419 0.89 -20.36 16.22
C THR A 419 1.54 -19.60 17.36
N VAL A 420 1.92 -20.31 18.42
CA VAL A 420 2.70 -19.78 19.54
C VAL A 420 3.93 -20.66 19.66
N GLU A 421 5.10 -20.20 19.22
CA GLU A 421 6.32 -21.01 19.12
C GLU A 421 7.57 -20.27 19.63
N GLY A 422 8.47 -20.96 20.32
CA GLY A 422 9.78 -20.40 20.72
C GLY A 422 9.77 -19.29 21.78
N ASN A 423 8.66 -19.07 22.50
CA ASN A 423 8.53 -17.97 23.47
C ASN A 423 8.93 -18.36 24.90
N ILE A 424 9.25 -17.36 25.72
CA ILE A 424 9.26 -17.45 27.19
C ILE A 424 8.01 -16.72 27.72
N ILE A 425 7.19 -17.41 28.52
CA ILE A 425 5.91 -16.87 29.01
C ILE A 425 5.78 -17.10 30.52
N GLY A 426 5.79 -16.00 31.29
CA GLY A 426 5.68 -15.97 32.75
C GLY A 426 7.02 -16.05 33.52
N LEU A 427 8.15 -16.08 32.81
CA LEU A 427 9.50 -15.95 33.37
C LEU A 427 10.22 -14.71 32.81
N ALA A 428 11.29 -14.30 33.47
CA ALA A 428 12.24 -13.33 32.96
C ALA A 428 12.92 -13.82 31.69
N ALA A 429 13.57 -12.90 30.96
CA ALA A 429 14.29 -13.21 29.72
C ALA A 429 15.42 -14.24 29.89
N ASN A 430 15.90 -14.47 31.12
CA ASN A 430 16.87 -15.53 31.42
C ASN A 430 16.24 -16.94 31.46
N GLY A 431 14.91 -17.05 31.37
CA GLY A 431 14.18 -18.32 31.38
C GLY A 431 14.15 -19.03 32.74
N VAL A 432 14.50 -18.33 33.83
CA VAL A 432 14.61 -18.92 35.17
C VAL A 432 13.77 -18.15 36.20
N ASP A 433 13.92 -16.83 36.27
CA ASP A 433 13.30 -16.04 37.34
C ASP A 433 11.80 -15.82 37.07
N PRO A 434 10.91 -16.03 38.05
CA PRO A 434 9.48 -15.89 37.84
C PRO A 434 9.07 -14.41 37.71
N ILE A 435 8.38 -14.10 36.61
CA ILE A 435 7.69 -12.82 36.38
C ILE A 435 6.29 -13.18 35.85
N GLY A 436 5.51 -13.86 36.67
CA GLY A 436 4.25 -14.46 36.27
C GLY A 436 3.25 -13.47 35.68
N ASN A 437 2.48 -13.92 34.69
CA ASN A 437 1.23 -13.23 34.34
C ASN A 437 0.18 -13.49 35.43
N GLY A 438 -0.74 -12.54 35.64
CA GLY A 438 -1.74 -12.56 36.73
C GLY A 438 -2.83 -13.62 36.59
N ARG A 439 -2.90 -14.32 35.45
CA ARG A 439 -3.73 -15.51 35.21
C ARG A 439 -2.92 -16.58 34.47
N ASP A 440 -3.38 -17.00 33.30
CA ASP A 440 -2.81 -18.08 32.51
C ASP A 440 -1.61 -17.60 31.69
N GLY A 441 -0.66 -18.50 31.39
CA GLY A 441 0.42 -18.20 30.45
C GLY A 441 -0.13 -18.03 29.03
N VAL A 442 -0.85 -19.06 28.55
CA VAL A 442 -1.56 -19.05 27.28
C VAL A 442 -2.99 -19.51 27.51
N GLU A 443 -3.97 -18.77 27.01
CA GLU A 443 -5.36 -19.23 26.90
C GLU A 443 -5.78 -19.26 25.43
N ALA A 444 -6.22 -20.42 24.97
CA ALA A 444 -6.76 -20.62 23.63
C ALA A 444 -8.26 -20.92 23.73
N GLN A 445 -9.08 -19.97 23.30
CA GLN A 445 -10.53 -20.11 23.26
C GLN A 445 -10.99 -20.41 21.83
N SER A 446 -11.44 -21.65 21.58
CA SER A 446 -11.96 -22.08 20.28
C SER A 446 -13.49 -22.01 20.24
N ARG A 447 -14.06 -21.64 19.09
CA ARG A 447 -15.49 -21.86 18.79
C ARG A 447 -15.63 -23.25 18.19
N PHE A 448 -16.52 -24.07 18.75
CA PHE A 448 -16.78 -25.43 18.26
C PHE A 448 -17.47 -25.42 16.89
N THR A 449 -18.20 -24.35 16.59
CA THR A 449 -18.81 -24.01 15.31
C THR A 449 -19.19 -22.53 15.39
N ASP A 450 -19.07 -21.79 14.30
CA ASP A 450 -19.86 -20.56 14.16
C ASP A 450 -21.34 -20.92 13.88
N PHE A 451 -22.22 -19.92 13.76
CA PHE A 451 -23.64 -20.14 13.46
C PHE A 451 -23.88 -20.85 12.10
N TYR A 452 -22.81 -21.05 11.32
CA TYR A 452 -22.78 -21.61 9.97
C TYR A 452 -22.09 -22.99 9.88
N GLY A 453 -21.62 -23.56 10.99
CA GLY A 453 -21.09 -24.92 11.02
C GLY A 453 -19.66 -25.10 10.50
N THR A 454 -18.88 -24.02 10.35
CA THR A 454 -17.44 -24.13 10.04
C THR A 454 -16.63 -24.52 11.28
N GLU A 455 -15.81 -25.57 11.17
CA GLU A 455 -14.86 -25.98 12.23
C GLU A 455 -13.83 -24.87 12.45
N GLY A 456 -13.67 -24.41 13.70
CA GLY A 456 -12.61 -23.47 14.06
C GLY A 456 -11.23 -24.09 13.82
N THR A 457 -10.31 -23.34 13.21
CA THR A 457 -8.92 -23.78 13.02
C THR A 457 -8.18 -23.94 14.35
N PRO A 458 -7.31 -24.94 14.50
CA PRO A 458 -6.63 -25.21 15.76
C PRO A 458 -5.60 -24.14 16.10
N VAL A 459 -5.55 -23.73 17.38
CA VAL A 459 -4.43 -22.96 17.94
C VAL A 459 -3.28 -23.93 18.23
N ARG A 460 -2.11 -23.68 17.67
CA ARG A 460 -0.92 -24.51 17.88
C ARG A 460 0.02 -23.85 18.89
N VAL A 461 0.23 -24.49 20.03
CA VAL A 461 1.19 -24.05 21.05
C VAL A 461 2.40 -24.98 21.04
N GLY A 462 3.49 -24.53 20.44
CA GLY A 462 4.71 -25.30 20.19
C GLY A 462 4.75 -25.89 18.77
N GLY A 463 5.83 -26.61 18.45
CA GLY A 463 6.02 -27.19 17.12
C GLY A 463 6.69 -28.57 17.11
N GLY A 464 7.03 -29.05 15.92
CA GLY A 464 7.59 -30.39 15.71
C GLY A 464 9.09 -30.50 16.01
N SER A 465 9.78 -29.37 16.20
CA SER A 465 11.21 -29.32 16.50
C SER A 465 11.50 -28.70 17.87
N PRO A 466 12.67 -29.01 18.49
CA PRO A 466 13.10 -28.36 19.73
C PRO A 466 13.10 -26.83 19.68
N GLN A 467 13.38 -26.26 18.51
CA GLN A 467 13.48 -24.82 18.27
C GLN A 467 12.12 -24.10 18.42
N GLN A 468 11.01 -24.83 18.25
CA GLN A 468 9.67 -24.28 18.32
C GLN A 468 9.06 -24.37 19.73
N ARG A 469 9.79 -24.91 20.72
CA ARG A 469 9.28 -25.10 22.08
C ARG A 469 9.12 -23.77 22.81
N ASN A 470 7.98 -23.58 23.45
CA ASN A 470 7.80 -22.50 24.42
C ASN A 470 8.25 -22.95 25.80
N VAL A 471 8.71 -22.00 26.61
CA VAL A 471 8.83 -22.13 28.08
C VAL A 471 7.65 -21.40 28.69
N ILE A 472 6.75 -22.11 29.35
CA ILE A 472 5.55 -21.53 29.96
C ILE A 472 5.52 -21.93 31.45
N SER A 473 5.85 -20.99 32.33
CA SER A 473 6.00 -21.24 33.77
C SER A 473 5.86 -19.95 34.56
N GLY A 474 5.66 -20.05 35.88
CA GLY A 474 5.59 -18.90 36.78
C GLY A 474 4.29 -18.09 36.74
N ASN A 475 3.33 -18.43 35.86
CA ASN A 475 2.02 -17.79 35.77
C ASN A 475 1.13 -18.12 36.98
N ALA A 476 0.23 -17.21 37.37
CA ALA A 476 -0.54 -17.33 38.60
C ALA A 476 -1.57 -18.46 38.59
N TRP A 477 -2.13 -18.78 37.42
CA TRP A 477 -3.16 -19.81 37.27
C TRP A 477 -2.59 -21.01 36.48
N ASN A 478 -2.98 -21.19 35.20
CA ASN A 478 -2.52 -22.31 34.39
C ASN A 478 -1.34 -21.92 33.50
N GLY A 479 -0.47 -22.87 33.14
CA GLY A 479 0.51 -22.65 32.07
C GLY A 479 -0.18 -22.47 30.73
N LEU A 480 -1.00 -23.45 30.35
CA LEU A 480 -1.83 -23.45 29.15
C LEU A 480 -3.26 -23.80 29.53
N ARG A 481 -4.22 -23.01 29.06
CA ARG A 481 -5.65 -23.25 29.22
C ARG A 481 -6.33 -23.31 27.85
N VAL A 482 -7.13 -24.35 27.62
CA VAL A 482 -7.93 -24.49 26.40
C VAL A 482 -9.40 -24.48 26.79
N THR A 483 -10.18 -23.57 26.22
CA THR A 483 -11.60 -23.39 26.54
C THR A 483 -12.45 -23.37 25.28
N ALA A 484 -13.70 -23.80 25.40
CA ALA A 484 -14.70 -23.51 24.38
C ALA A 484 -15.22 -22.07 24.60
N ALA A 485 -15.54 -21.36 23.53
CA ALA A 485 -16.28 -20.12 23.63
C ALA A 485 -17.70 -20.41 24.13
N ASP A 486 -18.09 -19.82 25.26
CA ASP A 486 -19.47 -19.89 25.75
C ASP A 486 -20.42 -19.37 24.66
N GLN A 487 -21.48 -20.13 24.37
CA GLN A 487 -22.64 -19.64 23.63
C GLN A 487 -23.26 -18.51 24.46
N PRO A 488 -23.35 -17.26 23.97
CA PRO A 488 -24.22 -16.29 24.62
C PRO A 488 -25.66 -16.80 24.45
N GLY A 489 -26.31 -17.09 25.59
CA GLY A 489 -27.74 -17.39 25.65
C GLY A 489 -28.61 -16.19 25.33
#